data_AF-A0A671KCD4-F1
#
_entry.id   AF-A0A671KCD4-F1
#
_cell.length_a   1.000
_cell.length_b   1.000
_cell.length_c   1.000
_cell.angle_alpha   90.00
_cell.angle_beta   90.00
_cell.angle_gamma   90.00
#
_symmetry.space_group_name_H-M   'P 1'
#
loop_
_entity.id
_entity.type
_entity.pdbx_description
1 polymer ?
#
loop_
_entity_poly.entity_id
_entity_poly.type
_entity_poly.pdbx_seq_one_letter_code
_entity_poly.pdbx_strand_id
1 'polypeptide(L)'
;MAGRGTVKAHGGFNANNDAEVLFKAMKGLGTDEDAILQLLIARSNAQRQEIKAAFKTLHGNDLVDNLKSELGGKFESLIVALMTPPIMYDVTCLRDAIKGAGTDEKGLIEILASRLPNEHNDDLEKDVTGDTGGNFSRMLVVLLQASRQQGIQEDLIQSDAQALLAAGEQKYGTDEGQFITILGNRSNAHLRRVFEEYRKLSGYEIEESIQRETSGTLQEVLLAVVKCARSVPGYFAESLYNAMKGAGTDDQKLIRIMVSRSEVDMMDIRAEFRKRFATSLHKTIQGDTSGDYRKALLLLCGGDDNDLIRVSNKHILAFIFHEMCSRFREKKYFSRSYKNMKNREQHNNHSLLDLISYRKNKVL
;
A
#
# COMPACT_ATOMS: atom_id res chain seq x y z
N MET A 1 -5.19 15.34 -8.17
CA MET A 1 -3.95 14.54 -8.02
C MET A 1 -4.09 13.32 -8.89
N ALA A 2 -3.09 12.96 -9.71
CA ALA A 2 -3.13 11.70 -10.45
C ALA A 2 -3.24 10.53 -9.45
N GLY A 3 -4.20 9.63 -9.65
CA GLY A 3 -4.41 8.47 -8.77
C GLY A 3 -3.13 7.64 -8.62
N ARG A 4 -2.88 7.12 -7.41
CA ARG A 4 -1.71 6.30 -7.08
C ARG A 4 -2.02 4.81 -7.18
N GLY A 5 -3.08 4.46 -7.94
CA GLY A 5 -3.37 3.13 -8.40
C GLY A 5 -2.38 2.62 -9.44
N THR A 6 -2.22 1.30 -9.48
CA THR A 6 -1.47 0.54 -10.46
C THR A 6 -2.28 0.29 -11.73
N VAL A 7 -3.60 0.13 -11.58
CA VAL A 7 -4.56 0.06 -12.69
C VAL A 7 -5.02 1.47 -13.04
N LYS A 8 -5.08 1.77 -14.34
CA LYS A 8 -5.46 3.09 -14.88
C LYS A 8 -6.36 2.91 -16.10
N ALA A 9 -7.12 3.94 -16.43
CA ALA A 9 -7.89 3.97 -17.66
C ALA A 9 -6.96 3.80 -18.88
N HIS A 10 -7.33 2.87 -19.77
CA HIS A 10 -6.60 2.62 -21.00
C HIS A 10 -6.87 3.71 -22.04
N GLY A 11 -5.83 4.26 -22.66
CA GLY A 11 -5.96 5.20 -23.77
C GLY A 11 -6.43 4.51 -25.04
N GLY A 12 -7.23 5.18 -25.87
CA GLY A 12 -7.75 4.59 -27.11
C GLY A 12 -8.74 3.42 -26.89
N PHE A 13 -9.35 3.36 -25.72
CA PHE A 13 -10.31 2.32 -25.33
C PHE A 13 -11.50 2.21 -26.30
N ASN A 14 -11.88 0.97 -26.62
CA ASN A 14 -13.06 0.63 -27.40
C ASN A 14 -13.74 -0.61 -26.80
N ALA A 15 -14.87 -0.38 -26.13
CA ALA A 15 -15.62 -1.44 -25.43
C ALA A 15 -16.07 -2.58 -26.35
N ASN A 16 -16.46 -2.27 -27.59
CA ASN A 16 -16.93 -3.28 -28.55
C ASN A 16 -15.78 -4.22 -28.98
N ASN A 17 -14.60 -3.65 -29.26
CA ASN A 17 -13.42 -4.46 -29.61
C ASN A 17 -12.99 -5.35 -28.44
N ASP A 18 -12.98 -4.80 -27.23
CA ASP A 18 -12.62 -5.56 -26.04
C ASP A 18 -13.64 -6.67 -25.74
N ALA A 19 -14.94 -6.41 -25.92
CA ALA A 19 -15.99 -7.42 -25.81
C ALA A 19 -15.80 -8.57 -26.80
N GLU A 20 -15.47 -8.26 -28.07
CA GLU A 20 -15.17 -9.27 -29.10
C GLU A 20 -13.93 -10.11 -28.76
N VAL A 21 -12.89 -9.48 -28.17
CA VAL A 21 -11.69 -10.21 -27.71
C VAL A 21 -12.07 -11.19 -26.60
N LEU A 22 -12.82 -10.74 -25.59
CA LEU A 22 -13.29 -11.61 -24.50
C LEU A 22 -14.19 -12.74 -25.01
N PHE A 23 -15.10 -12.45 -25.95
CA PHE A 23 -15.96 -13.47 -26.54
C PHE A 23 -15.16 -14.56 -27.24
N LYS A 24 -14.14 -14.17 -28.02
CA LYS A 24 -13.24 -15.13 -28.69
C LYS A 24 -12.40 -15.94 -27.71
N ALA A 25 -11.93 -15.31 -26.62
CA ALA A 25 -11.16 -15.97 -25.58
C ALA A 25 -11.97 -17.04 -24.83
N MET A 26 -13.30 -16.92 -24.80
CA MET A 26 -14.23 -17.85 -24.15
C MET A 26 -14.94 -18.78 -25.15
N LYS A 27 -14.59 -18.74 -26.45
CA LYS A 27 -15.30 -19.51 -27.48
C LYS A 27 -14.54 -20.77 -27.85
N GLY A 28 -15.19 -21.92 -27.68
CA GLY A 28 -14.72 -23.21 -28.17
C GLY A 28 -14.48 -24.19 -27.04
N LEU A 29 -13.57 -25.15 -27.24
CA LEU A 29 -13.15 -26.05 -26.17
C LEU A 29 -11.98 -25.40 -25.41
N GLY A 30 -12.19 -25.12 -24.13
CA GLY A 30 -11.24 -24.43 -23.27
C GLY A 30 -11.36 -22.90 -23.32
N THR A 31 -10.53 -22.25 -22.52
CA THR A 31 -10.55 -20.80 -22.29
C THR A 31 -9.15 -20.24 -22.53
N ASP A 32 -9.03 -19.03 -23.08
CA ASP A 32 -7.77 -18.28 -23.12
C ASP A 32 -7.70 -17.36 -21.89
N GLU A 33 -7.30 -17.91 -20.74
CA GLU A 33 -7.24 -17.19 -19.47
C GLU A 33 -6.25 -16.03 -19.52
N ASP A 34 -5.15 -16.17 -20.27
CA ASP A 34 -4.13 -15.13 -20.41
C ASP A 34 -4.69 -13.92 -21.20
N ALA A 35 -5.46 -14.13 -22.27
CA ALA A 35 -6.11 -13.04 -22.99
C ALA A 35 -7.15 -12.31 -22.14
N ILE A 36 -8.00 -13.05 -21.41
CA ILE A 36 -8.98 -12.48 -20.47
C ILE A 36 -8.26 -11.62 -19.43
N LEU A 37 -7.21 -12.18 -18.84
CA LEU A 37 -6.45 -11.55 -17.77
C LEU A 37 -5.78 -10.24 -18.21
N GLN A 38 -5.02 -10.30 -19.31
CA GLN A 38 -4.27 -9.15 -19.82
C GLN A 38 -5.21 -8.00 -20.21
N LEU A 39 -6.36 -8.32 -20.79
CA LEU A 39 -7.35 -7.31 -21.14
C LEU A 39 -7.97 -6.69 -19.90
N LEU A 40 -8.55 -7.50 -19.00
CA LEU A 40 -9.33 -6.97 -17.87
C LEU A 40 -8.46 -6.17 -16.88
N ILE A 41 -7.23 -6.60 -16.59
CA ILE A 41 -6.36 -5.83 -15.68
C ILE A 41 -5.86 -4.53 -16.33
N ALA A 42 -5.73 -4.50 -17.66
CA ALA A 42 -5.33 -3.30 -18.39
C ALA A 42 -6.48 -2.29 -18.61
N ARG A 43 -7.65 -2.50 -18.00
CA ARG A 43 -8.81 -1.60 -18.05
C ARG A 43 -9.19 -1.14 -16.65
N SER A 44 -9.56 0.12 -16.50
CA SER A 44 -10.17 0.60 -15.26
C SER A 44 -11.53 -0.05 -15.06
N ASN A 45 -12.03 -0.07 -13.83
CA ASN A 45 -13.33 -0.65 -13.51
C ASN A 45 -14.46 0.03 -14.31
N ALA A 46 -14.40 1.35 -14.50
CA ALA A 46 -15.35 2.07 -15.35
C ALA A 46 -15.36 1.53 -16.79
N GLN A 47 -14.18 1.29 -17.38
CA GLN A 47 -14.07 0.68 -18.71
C GLN A 47 -14.58 -0.77 -18.72
N ARG A 48 -14.36 -1.54 -17.65
CA ARG A 48 -14.93 -2.89 -17.52
C ARG A 48 -16.46 -2.87 -17.49
N GLN A 49 -17.08 -1.85 -16.91
CA GLN A 49 -18.54 -1.69 -16.96
C GLN A 49 -19.02 -1.41 -18.39
N GLU A 50 -18.30 -0.58 -19.15
CA GLU A 50 -18.59 -0.35 -20.57
C GLU A 50 -18.42 -1.62 -21.42
N ILE A 51 -17.36 -2.41 -21.17
CA ILE A 51 -17.16 -3.72 -21.82
C ILE A 51 -18.31 -4.66 -21.51
N LYS A 52 -18.76 -4.73 -20.24
CA LYS A 52 -19.90 -5.56 -19.83
C LYS A 52 -21.17 -5.20 -20.60
N ALA A 53 -21.44 -3.90 -20.76
CA ALA A 53 -22.59 -3.42 -21.54
C ALA A 53 -22.46 -3.79 -23.03
N ALA A 54 -21.29 -3.52 -23.63
CA ALA A 54 -21.00 -3.84 -25.03
C ALA A 54 -21.12 -5.35 -25.33
N PHE A 55 -20.59 -6.20 -24.45
CA PHE A 55 -20.66 -7.65 -24.58
C PHE A 55 -22.11 -8.15 -24.61
N LYS A 56 -22.96 -7.60 -23.74
CA LYS A 56 -24.39 -7.92 -23.72
C LYS A 56 -25.10 -7.49 -25.00
N THR A 57 -24.77 -6.31 -25.54
CA THR A 57 -25.34 -5.83 -26.81
C THR A 57 -24.90 -6.65 -28.02
N LEU A 58 -23.62 -7.02 -28.09
CA LEU A 58 -23.05 -7.72 -29.25
C LEU A 58 -23.36 -9.22 -29.27
N HIS A 59 -23.38 -9.86 -28.10
CA HIS A 59 -23.47 -11.33 -28.00
C HIS A 59 -24.73 -11.83 -27.28
N GLY A 60 -25.54 -10.94 -26.70
CA GLY A 60 -26.79 -11.30 -26.01
C GLY A 60 -26.63 -11.97 -24.65
N ASN A 61 -25.39 -12.15 -24.17
CA ASN A 61 -25.05 -12.86 -22.94
C ASN A 61 -24.52 -11.91 -21.84
N ASP A 62 -24.61 -12.30 -20.58
CA ASP A 62 -23.94 -11.57 -19.49
C ASP A 62 -22.47 -11.97 -19.41
N LEU A 63 -21.57 -10.97 -19.51
CA LEU A 63 -20.13 -11.21 -19.49
C LEU A 63 -19.66 -11.87 -18.18
N VAL A 64 -20.23 -11.50 -17.03
CA VAL A 64 -19.79 -12.04 -15.73
C VAL A 64 -20.24 -13.49 -15.59
N ASP A 65 -21.44 -13.83 -16.06
CA ASP A 65 -21.92 -15.22 -16.04
C ASP A 65 -21.09 -16.11 -16.96
N ASN A 66 -20.72 -15.64 -18.15
CA ASN A 66 -19.80 -16.35 -19.04
C ASN A 66 -18.42 -16.51 -18.40
N LEU A 67 -17.86 -15.47 -17.78
CA LEU A 67 -16.57 -15.59 -17.08
C LEU A 67 -16.63 -16.63 -15.94
N LYS A 68 -17.75 -16.73 -15.23
CA LYS A 68 -17.95 -17.75 -14.18
C LYS A 68 -18.09 -19.17 -14.74
N SER A 69 -18.63 -19.35 -15.94
CA SER A 69 -18.71 -20.68 -16.56
C SER A 69 -17.37 -21.16 -17.12
N GLU A 70 -16.53 -20.23 -17.57
CA GLU A 70 -15.24 -20.54 -18.20
C GLU A 70 -14.06 -20.59 -17.22
N LEU A 71 -14.17 -19.94 -16.07
CA LEU A 71 -13.11 -19.85 -15.06
C LEU A 71 -13.47 -20.66 -13.82
N GLY A 72 -12.45 -20.97 -12.99
CA GLY A 72 -12.68 -21.66 -11.73
C GLY A 72 -11.88 -21.12 -10.56
N GLY A 73 -12.40 -21.35 -9.35
CA GLY A 73 -11.68 -21.19 -8.09
C GLY A 73 -11.26 -19.75 -7.77
N LYS A 74 -10.02 -19.58 -7.30
CA LYS A 74 -9.51 -18.26 -6.85
C LYS A 74 -9.34 -17.28 -8.01
N PHE A 75 -9.02 -17.80 -9.21
CA PHE A 75 -8.88 -16.98 -10.40
C PHE A 75 -10.23 -16.40 -10.83
N GLU A 76 -11.26 -17.23 -10.92
CA GLU A 76 -12.65 -16.80 -11.13
C GLU A 76 -13.08 -15.74 -10.11
N SER A 77 -12.86 -16.02 -8.82
CA SER A 77 -13.22 -15.10 -7.73
C SER A 77 -12.60 -13.72 -7.90
N LEU A 78 -11.32 -13.66 -8.29
CA LEU A 78 -10.59 -12.41 -8.55
C LEU A 78 -11.14 -11.69 -9.79
N ILE A 79 -11.38 -12.40 -10.89
CA ILE A 79 -11.89 -11.79 -12.13
C ILE A 79 -13.31 -11.23 -11.91
N VAL A 80 -14.19 -11.97 -11.23
CA VAL A 80 -15.54 -11.50 -10.87
C VAL A 80 -15.47 -10.26 -9.98
N ALA A 81 -14.56 -10.24 -9.00
CA ALA A 81 -14.32 -9.06 -8.16
C ALA A 81 -13.88 -7.85 -9.00
N LEU A 82 -12.95 -8.04 -9.95
CA LEU A 82 -12.51 -6.97 -10.86
C LEU A 82 -13.62 -6.41 -11.74
N MET A 83 -14.60 -7.23 -12.11
CA MET A 83 -15.74 -6.83 -12.94
C MET A 83 -16.85 -6.13 -12.15
N THR A 84 -16.80 -6.15 -10.82
CA THR A 84 -17.85 -5.57 -9.97
C THR A 84 -17.55 -4.09 -9.67
N PRO A 85 -18.53 -3.17 -9.75
CA PRO A 85 -18.32 -1.77 -9.35
C PRO A 85 -17.79 -1.66 -7.90
N PRO A 86 -16.86 -0.75 -7.58
CA PRO A 86 -16.16 -0.77 -6.28
C PRO A 86 -17.08 -0.75 -5.06
N ILE A 87 -18.08 0.16 -5.05
CA ILE A 87 -19.06 0.26 -3.96
C ILE A 87 -19.90 -1.01 -3.84
N MET A 88 -20.33 -1.58 -4.98
CA MET A 88 -21.09 -2.82 -4.98
C MET A 88 -20.26 -4.00 -4.49
N TYR A 89 -18.97 -4.05 -4.82
CA TYR A 89 -18.06 -5.09 -4.35
C TYR A 89 -17.89 -5.02 -2.83
N ASP A 90 -17.71 -3.81 -2.28
CA ASP A 90 -17.64 -3.59 -0.83
C ASP A 90 -18.92 -4.04 -0.12
N VAL A 91 -20.10 -3.65 -0.64
CA VAL A 91 -21.40 -4.06 -0.10
C VAL A 91 -21.59 -5.57 -0.17
N THR A 92 -21.18 -6.22 -1.26
CA THR A 92 -21.20 -7.69 -1.38
C THR A 92 -20.28 -8.33 -0.34
N CYS A 93 -19.05 -7.85 -0.18
CA CYS A 93 -18.13 -8.38 0.84
C CYS A 93 -18.69 -8.20 2.27
N LEU A 94 -19.32 -7.06 2.57
CA LEU A 94 -19.95 -6.85 3.87
C LEU A 94 -21.11 -7.81 4.10
N ARG A 95 -21.97 -8.03 3.09
CA ARG A 95 -23.07 -9.00 3.16
C ARG A 95 -22.58 -10.43 3.27
N ASP A 96 -21.51 -10.80 2.57
CA ASP A 96 -20.94 -12.13 2.67
C ASP A 96 -20.31 -12.37 4.05
N ALA A 97 -19.76 -11.32 4.68
CA ALA A 97 -19.16 -11.40 6.02
C ALA A 97 -20.18 -11.66 7.14
N ILE A 98 -21.46 -11.33 6.94
CA ILE A 98 -22.56 -11.56 7.90
C ILE A 98 -23.43 -12.75 7.52
N LYS A 99 -23.26 -13.30 6.31
CA LYS A 99 -24.16 -14.32 5.79
C LYS A 99 -23.80 -15.70 6.33
N GLY A 100 -24.77 -16.33 7.00
CA GLY A 100 -24.69 -17.74 7.39
C GLY A 100 -24.49 -17.91 8.89
N ALA A 101 -23.89 -19.03 9.30
CA ALA A 101 -23.59 -19.27 10.70
C ALA A 101 -22.22 -18.67 11.04
N GLY A 102 -22.21 -17.66 11.90
CA GLY A 102 -21.00 -16.92 12.29
C GLY A 102 -20.78 -15.66 11.45
N THR A 103 -19.79 -14.88 11.83
CA THR A 103 -19.49 -13.56 11.25
C THR A 103 -18.00 -13.50 10.91
N ASP A 104 -17.64 -12.93 9.75
CA ASP A 104 -16.26 -12.53 9.45
C ASP A 104 -16.04 -11.10 9.97
N GLU A 105 -15.75 -10.97 11.27
CA GLU A 105 -15.52 -9.65 11.87
C GLU A 105 -14.30 -8.96 11.27
N LYS A 106 -13.31 -9.72 10.79
CA LYS A 106 -12.09 -9.15 10.18
C LYS A 106 -12.41 -8.49 8.83
N GLY A 107 -13.28 -9.10 8.03
CA GLY A 107 -13.83 -8.52 6.81
C GLY A 107 -14.59 -7.22 7.09
N LEU A 108 -15.49 -7.23 8.08
CA LEU A 108 -16.24 -6.04 8.50
C LEU A 108 -15.30 -4.91 8.94
N ILE A 109 -14.34 -5.21 9.83
CA ILE A 109 -13.37 -4.25 10.35
C ILE A 109 -12.54 -3.64 9.22
N GLU A 110 -12.02 -4.45 8.30
CA GLU A 110 -11.18 -3.97 7.21
C GLU A 110 -11.93 -2.95 6.34
N ILE A 111 -13.15 -3.28 5.94
CA ILE A 111 -13.94 -2.46 5.02
C ILE A 111 -14.37 -1.18 5.73
N LEU A 112 -15.00 -1.29 6.90
CA LEU A 112 -15.61 -0.14 7.60
C LEU A 112 -14.58 0.80 8.23
N ALA A 113 -13.41 0.31 8.65
CA ALA A 113 -12.38 1.19 9.21
C ALA A 113 -11.60 1.96 8.13
N SER A 114 -11.53 1.43 6.90
CA SER A 114 -10.68 1.98 5.83
C SER A 114 -11.44 2.71 4.72
N ARG A 115 -12.75 2.46 4.58
CA ARG A 115 -13.59 3.01 3.50
C ARG A 115 -14.73 3.81 4.11
N LEU A 116 -15.07 4.94 3.49
CA LEU A 116 -16.29 5.69 3.80
C LEU A 116 -17.40 5.11 2.92
N PRO A 117 -18.41 4.42 3.47
CA PRO A 117 -19.57 4.06 2.68
C PRO A 117 -20.28 5.35 2.26
N ASN A 118 -20.19 5.72 0.97
CA ASN A 118 -20.77 6.97 0.47
C ASN A 118 -22.32 6.91 0.42
N GLU A 119 -22.94 5.78 0.75
CA GLU A 119 -24.38 5.60 0.78
C GLU A 119 -24.77 4.89 2.07
N HIS A 120 -25.53 5.58 2.92
CA HIS A 120 -26.20 4.99 4.06
C HIS A 120 -27.14 3.89 3.55
N ASN A 121 -26.95 2.66 4.04
CA ASN A 121 -27.77 1.53 3.65
C ASN A 121 -28.43 0.97 4.91
N ASP A 122 -29.70 1.34 5.13
CA ASP A 122 -30.46 0.95 6.32
C ASP A 122 -30.55 -0.57 6.48
N ASP A 123 -30.60 -1.31 5.36
CA ASP A 123 -30.58 -2.77 5.39
C ASP A 123 -29.25 -3.28 5.94
N LEU A 124 -28.13 -2.66 5.54
CA LEU A 124 -26.80 -3.07 5.99
C LEU A 124 -26.56 -2.75 7.48
N GLU A 125 -27.10 -1.65 8.00
CA GLU A 125 -27.03 -1.35 9.44
C GLU A 125 -27.82 -2.38 10.26
N LYS A 126 -29.03 -2.71 9.82
CA LYS A 126 -29.86 -3.73 10.45
C LYS A 126 -29.18 -5.10 10.44
N ASP A 127 -28.61 -5.46 9.31
CA ASP A 127 -27.85 -6.69 9.12
C ASP A 127 -26.64 -6.75 10.07
N VAL A 128 -25.82 -5.70 10.13
CA VAL A 128 -24.66 -5.62 11.04
C VAL A 128 -25.06 -5.68 12.51
N THR A 129 -26.14 -5.01 12.90
CA THR A 129 -26.64 -5.04 14.29
C THR A 129 -27.33 -6.35 14.66
N GLY A 130 -27.77 -7.15 13.68
CA GLY A 130 -28.29 -8.50 13.88
C GLY A 130 -27.19 -9.54 14.17
N ASP A 131 -26.04 -9.41 13.52
CA ASP A 131 -24.92 -10.37 13.61
C ASP A 131 -23.77 -9.95 14.54
N THR A 132 -23.86 -8.75 15.15
CA THR A 132 -22.85 -8.23 16.08
C THR A 132 -23.47 -7.67 17.35
N GLY A 133 -22.68 -7.60 18.44
CA GLY A 133 -23.16 -7.12 19.74
C GLY A 133 -22.23 -6.14 20.44
N GLY A 134 -22.76 -5.49 21.48
CA GLY A 134 -22.01 -4.64 22.39
C GLY A 134 -21.32 -3.44 21.73
N ASN A 135 -20.19 -3.03 22.31
CA ASN A 135 -19.40 -1.88 21.84
C ASN A 135 -18.78 -2.10 20.44
N PHE A 136 -18.56 -3.36 20.04
CA PHE A 136 -18.14 -3.68 18.68
C PHE A 136 -19.21 -3.28 17.67
N SER A 137 -20.45 -3.74 17.85
CA SER A 137 -21.59 -3.34 17.02
C SER A 137 -21.77 -1.83 16.95
N ARG A 138 -21.72 -1.15 18.12
CA ARG A 138 -21.81 0.31 18.20
C ARG A 138 -20.74 1.02 17.37
N MET A 139 -19.51 0.54 17.39
CA MET A 139 -18.43 1.12 16.59
C MET A 139 -18.67 0.92 15.08
N LEU A 140 -19.13 -0.27 14.66
CA LEU A 140 -19.43 -0.53 13.25
C LEU A 140 -20.54 0.38 12.72
N VAL A 141 -21.60 0.60 13.51
CA VAL A 141 -22.69 1.52 13.15
C VAL A 141 -22.17 2.95 12.98
N VAL A 142 -21.31 3.44 13.89
CA VAL A 142 -20.71 4.79 13.73
C VAL A 142 -19.89 4.89 12.44
N LEU A 143 -19.16 3.84 12.06
CA LEU A 143 -18.39 3.82 10.82
C LEU A 143 -19.29 3.74 9.57
N LEU A 144 -20.40 3.00 9.64
CA LEU A 144 -21.39 2.88 8.56
C LEU A 144 -22.11 4.18 8.23
N GLN A 145 -22.36 5.03 9.24
CA GLN A 145 -23.04 6.31 9.05
C GLN A 145 -22.23 7.31 8.21
N ALA A 146 -20.94 7.06 7.99
CA ALA A 146 -20.03 7.89 7.18
C ALA A 146 -20.05 9.40 7.52
N SER A 147 -20.41 9.74 8.76
CA SER A 147 -20.59 11.11 9.24
C SER A 147 -19.31 11.73 9.82
N ARG A 148 -18.14 11.17 9.46
CA ARG A 148 -16.84 11.63 9.96
C ARG A 148 -16.60 13.09 9.57
N GLN A 149 -16.23 13.90 10.57
CA GLN A 149 -15.95 15.32 10.43
C GLN A 149 -14.79 15.56 9.45
N GLN A 150 -14.75 16.75 8.86
CA GLN A 150 -13.70 17.18 7.94
C GLN A 150 -12.75 18.19 8.59
N GLY A 151 -11.50 18.23 8.12
CA GLY A 151 -10.51 19.20 8.58
C GLY A 151 -9.97 18.92 9.99
N ILE A 152 -9.11 19.82 10.47
CA ILE A 152 -8.52 19.77 11.81
C ILE A 152 -9.23 20.82 12.67
N GLN A 153 -9.79 20.40 13.81
CA GLN A 153 -10.31 21.30 14.85
C GLN A 153 -9.22 21.54 15.89
N GLU A 154 -8.42 22.61 15.70
CA GLU A 154 -7.21 22.86 16.51
C GLU A 154 -7.52 23.01 18.01
N ASP A 155 -8.67 23.61 18.33
CA ASP A 155 -9.16 23.85 19.69
C ASP A 155 -9.54 22.56 20.45
N LEU A 156 -9.87 21.49 19.73
CA LEU A 156 -10.29 20.22 20.33
C LEU A 156 -9.14 19.22 20.54
N ILE A 157 -7.95 19.45 19.97
CA ILE A 157 -6.86 18.47 19.98
C ILE A 157 -6.48 18.09 21.41
N GLN A 158 -6.26 19.09 22.27
CA GLN A 158 -5.85 18.86 23.65
C GLN A 158 -6.97 18.21 24.46
N SER A 159 -8.21 18.66 24.31
CA SER A 159 -9.35 18.10 25.05
C SER A 159 -9.66 16.67 24.64
N ASP A 160 -9.59 16.34 23.34
CA ASP A 160 -9.81 14.97 22.87
C ASP A 160 -8.71 14.03 23.34
N ALA A 161 -7.45 14.48 23.34
CA ALA A 161 -6.33 13.71 23.89
C ALA A 161 -6.49 13.45 25.39
N GLN A 162 -6.87 14.47 26.15
CA GLN A 162 -7.18 14.34 27.58
C GLN A 162 -8.38 13.43 27.83
N ALA A 163 -9.44 13.51 27.01
CA ALA A 163 -10.62 12.68 27.13
C ALA A 163 -10.30 11.20 26.88
N LEU A 164 -9.49 10.87 25.87
CA LEU A 164 -9.00 9.51 25.64
C LEU A 164 -8.15 9.00 26.80
N LEU A 165 -7.33 9.86 27.40
CA LEU A 165 -6.49 9.49 28.55
C LEU A 165 -7.35 9.20 29.80
N ALA A 166 -8.32 10.08 30.06
CA ALA A 166 -9.30 9.93 31.14
C ALA A 166 -10.22 8.71 30.95
N ALA A 167 -10.48 8.33 29.70
CA ALA A 167 -11.32 7.20 29.33
C ALA A 167 -10.63 5.82 29.46
N GLY A 168 -9.30 5.78 29.58
CA GLY A 168 -8.53 4.54 29.73
C GLY A 168 -7.57 4.62 30.91
N GLU A 169 -6.32 4.96 30.64
CA GLU A 169 -5.18 4.88 31.58
C GLU A 169 -5.37 5.59 32.94
N GLN A 170 -6.27 6.59 33.05
CA GLN A 170 -6.51 7.31 34.31
C GLN A 170 -7.69 6.77 35.15
N LYS A 171 -8.27 5.62 34.78
CA LYS A 171 -9.38 5.01 35.54
C LYS A 171 -9.25 3.49 35.56
N TYR A 172 -9.98 2.86 36.49
CA TYR A 172 -10.15 1.41 36.46
C TYR A 172 -11.22 1.03 35.43
N GLY A 173 -10.82 0.23 34.44
CA GLY A 173 -11.65 -0.16 33.31
C GLY A 173 -11.83 0.97 32.30
N THR A 174 -12.45 0.68 31.17
CA THR A 174 -12.45 1.59 30.01
C THR A 174 -13.79 2.29 29.84
N ASP A 175 -13.79 3.54 29.39
CA ASP A 175 -14.97 4.17 28.80
C ASP A 175 -14.92 3.98 27.28
N GLU A 176 -15.43 2.83 26.81
CA GLU A 176 -15.42 2.50 25.39
C GLU A 176 -16.28 3.49 24.58
N GLY A 177 -17.29 4.09 25.20
CA GLY A 177 -18.15 5.10 24.58
C GLY A 177 -17.37 6.33 24.13
N GLN A 178 -16.39 6.78 24.94
CA GLN A 178 -15.53 7.89 24.58
C GLN A 178 -14.55 7.54 23.45
N PHE A 179 -13.94 6.35 23.49
CA PHE A 179 -13.11 5.87 22.39
C PHE A 179 -13.89 5.81 21.07
N ILE A 180 -15.09 5.22 21.08
CA ILE A 180 -15.97 5.14 19.90
C ILE A 180 -16.33 6.53 19.39
N THR A 181 -16.69 7.45 20.28
CA THR A 181 -17.12 8.81 19.91
C THR A 181 -15.99 9.57 19.21
N ILE A 182 -14.79 9.60 19.80
CA ILE A 182 -13.66 10.36 19.26
C ILE A 182 -13.12 9.69 18.00
N LEU A 183 -12.82 8.38 18.05
CA LEU A 183 -12.19 7.66 16.94
C LEU A 183 -13.13 7.45 15.75
N GLY A 184 -14.44 7.35 15.98
CA GLY A 184 -15.45 7.21 14.94
C GLY A 184 -15.77 8.50 14.21
N ASN A 185 -15.79 9.65 14.90
CA ASN A 185 -16.33 10.90 14.34
C ASN A 185 -15.27 11.92 13.90
N ARG A 186 -14.07 11.94 14.50
CA ARG A 186 -13.04 12.94 14.13
C ARG A 186 -12.40 12.63 12.78
N SER A 187 -12.00 13.64 12.03
CA SER A 187 -11.27 13.43 10.77
C SER A 187 -9.94 12.70 11.01
N ASN A 188 -9.47 11.93 10.01
CA ASN A 188 -8.16 11.26 10.11
C ASN A 188 -7.01 12.26 10.33
N ALA A 189 -7.10 13.46 9.74
CA ALA A 189 -6.09 14.50 9.92
C ALA A 189 -6.08 15.04 11.36
N HIS A 190 -7.26 15.23 11.96
CA HIS A 190 -7.39 15.64 13.34
C HIS A 190 -6.90 14.55 14.30
N LEU A 191 -7.32 13.29 14.08
CA LEU A 191 -6.88 12.16 14.91
C LEU A 191 -5.36 12.00 14.95
N ARG A 192 -4.65 12.22 13.83
CA ARG A 192 -3.17 12.21 13.85
C ARG A 192 -2.58 13.23 14.82
N ARG A 193 -3.19 14.42 14.93
CA ARG A 193 -2.76 15.45 15.89
C ARG A 193 -3.11 15.06 17.33
N VAL A 194 -4.30 14.52 17.53
CA VAL A 194 -4.75 13.99 18.82
C VAL A 194 -3.81 12.89 19.31
N PHE A 195 -3.37 11.97 18.44
CA PHE A 195 -2.45 10.89 18.82
C PHE A 195 -1.06 11.41 19.19
N GLU A 196 -0.58 12.44 18.49
CA GLU A 196 0.68 13.11 18.85
C GLU A 196 0.58 13.77 20.23
N GLU A 197 -0.52 14.47 20.51
CA GLU A 197 -0.75 15.12 21.80
C GLU A 197 -0.99 14.10 22.92
N TYR A 198 -1.77 13.04 22.66
CA TYR A 198 -2.00 11.93 23.58
C TYR A 198 -0.68 11.34 24.07
N ARG A 199 0.25 11.07 23.15
CA ARG A 199 1.56 10.53 23.49
C ARG A 199 2.38 11.46 24.39
N LYS A 200 2.28 12.78 24.21
CA LYS A 200 2.96 13.74 25.10
C LYS A 200 2.39 13.70 26.52
N LEU A 201 1.08 13.51 26.64
CA LEU A 201 0.37 13.47 27.93
C LEU A 201 0.53 12.13 28.65
N SER A 202 0.44 11.02 27.92
CA SER A 202 0.41 9.66 28.49
C SER A 202 1.78 8.99 28.58
N GLY A 203 2.70 9.36 27.68
CA GLY A 203 3.96 8.63 27.46
C GLY A 203 3.84 7.37 26.60
N TYR A 204 2.64 6.99 26.16
CA TYR A 204 2.36 5.81 25.35
C TYR A 204 1.76 6.17 23.98
N GLU A 205 1.98 5.33 22.98
CA GLU A 205 1.20 5.41 21.75
C GLU A 205 -0.25 4.95 22.03
N ILE A 206 -1.23 5.58 21.38
CA ILE A 206 -2.66 5.28 21.62
C ILE A 206 -3.00 3.80 21.35
N GLU A 207 -2.29 3.17 20.41
CA GLU A 207 -2.42 1.74 20.13
C GLU A 207 -2.06 0.87 21.35
N GLU A 208 -1.03 1.24 22.11
CA GLU A 208 -0.60 0.50 23.29
C GLU A 208 -1.67 0.58 24.38
N SER A 209 -2.24 1.76 24.59
CA SER A 209 -3.32 1.95 25.55
C SER A 209 -4.58 1.19 25.14
N ILE A 210 -4.97 1.21 23.87
CA ILE A 210 -6.10 0.39 23.38
C ILE A 210 -5.86 -1.10 23.63
N GLN A 211 -4.64 -1.60 23.44
CA GLN A 211 -4.29 -3.00 23.68
C GLN A 211 -4.32 -3.41 25.17
N ARG A 212 -4.09 -2.47 26.09
CA ARG A 212 -4.15 -2.72 27.53
C ARG A 212 -5.58 -2.63 28.08
N GLU A 213 -6.36 -1.69 27.53
CA GLU A 213 -7.66 -1.28 28.06
C GLU A 213 -8.84 -2.00 27.39
N THR A 214 -8.66 -2.57 26.20
CA THR A 214 -9.74 -3.29 25.49
C THR A 214 -9.32 -4.70 25.14
N SER A 215 -10.26 -5.51 24.66
CA SER A 215 -9.97 -6.86 24.18
C SER A 215 -10.95 -7.28 23.09
N GLY A 216 -10.70 -8.44 22.46
CA GLY A 216 -11.58 -9.02 21.45
C GLY A 216 -11.80 -8.12 20.22
N THR A 217 -12.98 -8.25 19.60
CA THR A 217 -13.34 -7.56 18.36
C THR A 217 -13.40 -6.03 18.51
N LEU A 218 -13.71 -5.52 19.70
CA LEU A 218 -13.64 -4.09 19.99
C LEU A 218 -12.19 -3.58 19.87
N GLN A 219 -11.23 -4.27 20.48
CA GLN A 219 -9.82 -3.90 20.36
C GLN A 219 -9.38 -3.91 18.89
N GLU A 220 -9.78 -4.94 18.14
CA GLU A 220 -9.41 -5.06 16.73
C GLU A 220 -9.95 -3.91 15.88
N VAL A 221 -11.21 -3.51 16.05
CA VAL A 221 -11.81 -2.39 15.28
C VAL A 221 -11.21 -1.04 15.67
N LEU A 222 -10.97 -0.78 16.96
CA LEU A 222 -10.36 0.48 17.41
C LEU A 222 -8.93 0.61 16.87
N LEU A 223 -8.13 -0.47 16.92
CA LEU A 223 -6.79 -0.50 16.34
C LEU A 223 -6.82 -0.31 14.82
N ALA A 224 -7.77 -0.93 14.11
CA ALA A 224 -7.90 -0.73 12.67
C ALA A 224 -8.20 0.72 12.32
N VAL A 225 -9.09 1.38 13.07
CA VAL A 225 -9.43 2.80 12.88
C VAL A 225 -8.24 3.70 13.16
N VAL A 226 -7.49 3.46 14.24
CA VAL A 226 -6.25 4.20 14.53
C VAL A 226 -5.23 4.03 13.42
N LYS A 227 -4.99 2.79 12.96
CA LYS A 227 -4.05 2.49 11.87
C LYS A 227 -4.46 3.18 10.56
N CYS A 228 -5.75 3.16 10.21
CA CYS A 228 -6.29 3.86 9.04
C CYS A 228 -6.17 5.37 9.17
N ALA A 229 -6.44 5.92 10.37
CA ALA A 229 -6.25 7.33 10.64
C ALA A 229 -4.79 7.74 10.45
N ARG A 230 -3.81 6.93 10.90
CA ARG A 230 -2.39 7.17 10.63
C ARG A 230 -2.06 7.05 9.14
N SER A 231 -2.34 5.91 8.52
CA SER A 231 -2.08 5.65 7.11
C SER A 231 -2.90 4.46 6.62
N VAL A 232 -3.91 4.72 5.78
CA VAL A 232 -4.67 3.66 5.08
C VAL A 232 -3.74 2.75 4.26
N PRO A 233 -2.77 3.26 3.46
CA PRO A 233 -1.82 2.40 2.78
C PRO A 233 -0.99 1.52 3.73
N GLY A 234 -0.58 2.08 4.88
CA GLY A 234 0.16 1.35 5.91
C GLY A 234 -0.66 0.24 6.57
N TYR A 235 -1.96 0.48 6.79
CA TYR A 235 -2.90 -0.53 7.28
C TYR A 235 -3.05 -1.69 6.28
N PHE A 236 -3.24 -1.38 4.99
CA PHE A 236 -3.36 -2.43 3.97
C PHE A 236 -2.04 -3.17 3.73
N ALA A 237 -0.89 -2.52 3.84
CA ALA A 237 0.41 -3.19 3.77
C ALA A 237 0.57 -4.25 4.88
N GLU A 238 0.21 -3.90 6.12
CA GLU A 238 0.21 -4.85 7.24
C GLU A 238 -0.81 -5.97 7.05
N SER A 239 -2.03 -5.62 6.60
CA SER A 239 -3.10 -6.58 6.32
C SER A 239 -2.72 -7.60 5.24
N LEU A 240 -2.08 -7.16 4.15
CA LEU A 240 -1.56 -8.04 3.10
C LEU A 240 -0.45 -8.96 3.61
N TYR A 241 0.46 -8.43 4.43
CA TYR A 241 1.51 -9.26 5.01
C TYR A 241 0.92 -10.35 5.89
N ASN A 242 -0.04 -10.00 6.75
CA ASN A 242 -0.72 -10.98 7.61
C ASN A 242 -1.53 -12.00 6.82
N ALA A 243 -2.10 -11.63 5.66
CA ALA A 243 -2.83 -12.55 4.79
C ALA A 243 -1.94 -13.61 4.12
N MET A 244 -0.64 -13.34 3.95
CA MET A 244 0.33 -14.22 3.29
C MET A 244 1.42 -14.75 4.24
N LYS A 245 1.29 -14.48 5.55
CA LYS A 245 2.30 -14.90 6.54
C LYS A 245 1.92 -16.26 7.09
N GLY A 246 2.84 -17.22 6.97
CA GLY A 246 2.73 -18.52 7.62
C GLY A 246 2.40 -19.63 6.63
N ALA A 247 1.77 -20.70 7.10
CA ALA A 247 1.31 -21.78 6.24
C ALA A 247 -0.09 -21.46 5.71
N GLY A 248 -0.22 -21.38 4.38
CA GLY A 248 -1.46 -21.01 3.71
C GLY A 248 -1.64 -19.51 3.53
N THR A 249 -2.70 -19.13 2.82
CA THR A 249 -3.00 -17.75 2.43
C THR A 249 -4.46 -17.45 2.73
N ASP A 250 -4.75 -16.28 3.29
CA ASP A 250 -6.10 -15.72 3.32
C ASP A 250 -6.41 -15.08 1.96
N ASP A 251 -6.78 -15.92 1.00
CA ASP A 251 -7.02 -15.52 -0.39
C ASP A 251 -8.21 -14.56 -0.54
N GLN A 252 -9.24 -14.69 0.30
CA GLN A 252 -10.37 -13.79 0.27
C GLN A 252 -9.94 -12.36 0.60
N LYS A 253 -9.16 -12.21 1.68
CA LYS A 253 -8.56 -10.92 2.04
C LYS A 253 -7.57 -10.42 1.00
N LEU A 254 -6.72 -11.29 0.48
CA LEU A 254 -5.75 -10.94 -0.56
C LEU A 254 -6.44 -10.41 -1.82
N ILE A 255 -7.46 -11.12 -2.34
CA ILE A 255 -8.26 -10.68 -3.49
C ILE A 255 -8.93 -9.34 -3.19
N ARG A 256 -9.62 -9.24 -2.05
CA ARG A 256 -10.39 -8.04 -1.69
C ARG A 256 -9.51 -6.79 -1.65
N ILE A 257 -8.33 -6.87 -1.01
CA ILE A 257 -7.40 -5.73 -0.93
C ILE A 257 -6.80 -5.45 -2.31
N MET A 258 -6.30 -6.46 -3.02
CA MET A 258 -5.63 -6.27 -4.31
C MET A 258 -6.56 -5.66 -5.36
N VAL A 259 -7.84 -6.06 -5.39
CA VAL A 259 -8.85 -5.51 -6.28
C VAL A 259 -9.25 -4.09 -5.85
N SER A 260 -9.72 -3.92 -4.59
CA SER A 260 -10.29 -2.64 -4.13
C SER A 260 -9.29 -1.49 -4.10
N ARG A 261 -7.99 -1.79 -3.98
CA ARG A 261 -6.93 -0.76 -3.89
C ARG A 261 -6.17 -0.54 -5.21
N SER A 262 -6.39 -1.39 -6.21
CA SER A 262 -5.67 -1.36 -7.51
C SER A 262 -5.77 -0.02 -8.23
N GLU A 263 -6.89 0.69 -8.12
CA GLU A 263 -7.13 1.99 -8.77
C GLU A 263 -7.00 3.19 -7.80
N VAL A 264 -6.68 2.93 -6.51
CA VAL A 264 -6.69 3.96 -5.45
C VAL A 264 -5.26 4.34 -5.05
N ASP A 265 -4.59 3.44 -4.34
CA ASP A 265 -3.33 3.71 -3.63
C ASP A 265 -2.38 2.50 -3.57
N MET A 266 -2.53 1.54 -4.49
CA MET A 266 -1.67 0.35 -4.54
C MET A 266 -0.15 0.68 -4.60
N MET A 267 0.24 1.79 -5.25
CA MET A 267 1.64 2.23 -5.25
C MET A 267 2.13 2.67 -3.86
N ASP A 268 1.27 3.25 -3.04
CA ASP A 268 1.59 3.62 -1.66
C ASP A 268 1.62 2.42 -0.73
N ILE A 269 0.69 1.48 -0.93
CA ILE A 269 0.66 0.21 -0.19
C ILE A 269 1.97 -0.53 -0.41
N ARG A 270 2.45 -0.61 -1.65
CA ARG A 270 3.74 -1.21 -1.99
C ARG A 270 4.91 -0.54 -1.26
N ALA A 271 4.95 0.79 -1.26
CA ALA A 271 6.00 1.54 -0.59
C ALA A 271 5.99 1.31 0.94
N GLU A 272 4.82 1.35 1.57
CA GLU A 272 4.66 1.05 3.00
C GLU A 272 4.99 -0.41 3.32
N PHE A 273 4.61 -1.36 2.47
CA PHE A 273 4.96 -2.78 2.62
C PHE A 273 6.47 -2.96 2.60
N ARG A 274 7.15 -2.37 1.63
CA ARG A 274 8.62 -2.46 1.51
C ARG A 274 9.34 -1.78 2.67
N LYS A 275 8.81 -0.68 3.18
CA LYS A 275 9.35 0.03 4.34
C LYS A 275 9.27 -0.81 5.61
N ARG A 276 8.20 -1.59 5.78
CA ARG A 276 7.92 -2.35 7.00
C ARG A 276 8.47 -3.78 6.98
N PHE A 277 8.62 -4.38 5.80
CA PHE A 277 8.97 -5.79 5.65
C PHE A 277 10.23 -5.97 4.78
N ALA A 278 11.02 -7.00 5.09
CA ALA A 278 12.28 -7.28 4.40
C ALA A 278 12.14 -7.73 2.92
N THR A 279 10.91 -7.83 2.42
CA THR A 279 10.55 -8.25 1.05
C THR A 279 9.62 -7.21 0.40
N SER A 280 9.41 -7.30 -0.92
CA SER A 280 8.40 -6.49 -1.62
C SER A 280 7.06 -7.20 -1.63
N LEU A 281 5.96 -6.44 -1.80
CA LEU A 281 4.63 -7.01 -1.96
C LEU A 281 4.58 -7.99 -3.14
N HIS A 282 5.15 -7.59 -4.28
CA HIS A 282 5.24 -8.41 -5.49
C HIS A 282 5.93 -9.75 -5.24
N LYS A 283 7.11 -9.74 -4.61
CA LYS A 283 7.86 -10.98 -4.30
C LYS A 283 7.12 -11.87 -3.30
N THR A 284 6.40 -11.28 -2.36
CA THR A 284 5.58 -12.02 -1.38
C THR A 284 4.44 -12.75 -2.07
N ILE A 285 3.67 -12.05 -2.92
CA ILE A 285 2.60 -12.65 -3.74
C ILE A 285 3.15 -13.79 -4.61
N GLN A 286 4.30 -13.56 -5.26
CA GLN A 286 4.93 -14.55 -6.13
C GLN A 286 5.29 -15.85 -5.40
N GLY A 287 5.72 -15.75 -4.14
CA GLY A 287 6.08 -16.89 -3.30
C GLY A 287 4.89 -17.66 -2.74
N ASP A 288 3.77 -16.97 -2.49
CA ASP A 288 2.64 -17.53 -1.71
C ASP A 288 1.46 -18.01 -2.57
N THR A 289 1.34 -17.53 -3.80
CA THR A 289 0.23 -17.87 -4.71
C THR A 289 0.74 -18.67 -5.91
N SER A 290 -0.11 -19.22 -6.80
CA SER A 290 0.31 -19.93 -8.02
C SER A 290 -0.69 -19.80 -9.18
N GLY A 291 -0.32 -20.31 -10.38
CA GLY A 291 -1.18 -20.32 -11.57
C GLY A 291 -1.60 -18.93 -12.06
N ASP A 292 -2.74 -18.86 -12.76
CA ASP A 292 -3.27 -17.61 -13.31
C ASP A 292 -3.74 -16.65 -12.21
N TYR A 293 -4.14 -17.19 -11.05
CA TYR A 293 -4.38 -16.41 -9.85
C TYR A 293 -3.14 -15.60 -9.42
N ARG A 294 -1.94 -16.21 -9.38
CA ARG A 294 -0.68 -15.47 -9.13
C ARG A 294 -0.45 -14.42 -10.20
N LYS A 295 -0.56 -14.79 -11.48
CA LYS A 295 -0.34 -13.85 -12.60
C LYS A 295 -1.22 -12.61 -12.44
N ALA A 296 -2.50 -12.81 -12.10
CA ALA A 296 -3.45 -11.73 -11.90
C ALA A 296 -3.08 -10.82 -10.74
N LEU A 297 -2.75 -11.38 -9.58
CA LEU A 297 -2.33 -10.59 -8.42
C LEU A 297 -1.04 -9.80 -8.69
N LEU A 298 -0.07 -10.37 -9.40
CA LEU A 298 1.16 -9.68 -9.77
C LEU A 298 0.90 -8.53 -10.75
N LEU A 299 0.01 -8.72 -11.74
CA LEU A 299 -0.39 -7.64 -12.64
C LEU A 299 -1.13 -6.51 -11.90
N LEU A 300 -2.01 -6.83 -10.95
CA LEU A 300 -2.66 -5.84 -10.08
C LEU A 300 -1.65 -5.14 -9.17
N CYS A 301 -0.64 -5.86 -8.67
CA CYS A 301 0.45 -5.27 -7.89
C CYS A 301 1.30 -4.31 -8.74
N GLY A 302 1.43 -4.55 -10.05
CA GLY A 302 2.39 -3.86 -10.91
C GLY A 302 3.82 -4.38 -10.71
N GLY A 303 4.84 -3.63 -11.15
CA GLY A 303 6.24 -4.11 -11.13
C GLY A 303 6.87 -4.23 -9.73
N ASP A 304 8.00 -4.94 -9.62
CA ASP A 304 8.75 -5.07 -8.36
C ASP A 304 9.55 -3.80 -8.05
N ASP A 305 9.38 -3.26 -6.84
CA ASP A 305 10.14 -2.11 -6.34
C ASP A 305 11.65 -2.40 -6.23
N ASN A 306 12.06 -3.68 -6.20
CA ASN A 306 13.46 -4.07 -6.26
C ASN A 306 14.13 -3.71 -7.59
N ASP A 307 13.39 -3.67 -8.70
CA ASP A 307 13.96 -3.33 -10.01
C ASP A 307 14.26 -1.82 -10.09
N LEU A 308 13.43 -0.98 -9.47
CA LEU A 308 13.67 0.46 -9.37
C LEU A 308 14.86 0.81 -8.46
N ILE A 309 15.03 0.07 -7.35
CA ILE A 309 16.18 0.25 -6.43
C ILE A 309 17.46 -0.30 -7.05
N ARG A 310 17.41 -1.44 -7.77
CA ARG A 310 18.59 -1.95 -8.50
C ARG A 310 19.02 -1.00 -9.60
N VAL A 311 18.09 -0.45 -10.37
CA VAL A 311 18.39 0.56 -11.40
C VAL A 311 18.94 1.83 -10.74
N SER A 312 18.30 2.36 -9.71
CA SER A 312 18.78 3.57 -9.02
C SER A 312 20.15 3.36 -8.39
N ASN A 313 20.41 2.23 -7.73
CA ASN A 313 21.71 1.90 -7.17
C ASN A 313 22.76 1.67 -8.27
N LYS A 314 22.39 1.11 -9.43
CA LYS A 314 23.29 0.94 -10.57
C LYS A 314 23.64 2.29 -11.20
N HIS A 315 22.70 3.24 -11.27
CA HIS A 315 22.96 4.62 -11.70
C HIS A 315 23.79 5.40 -10.67
N ILE A 316 23.53 5.26 -9.38
CA ILE A 316 24.32 5.87 -8.31
C ILE A 316 25.74 5.29 -8.30
N LEU A 317 25.89 3.96 -8.43
CA LEU A 317 27.19 3.31 -8.54
C LEU A 317 27.92 3.73 -9.84
N ALA A 318 27.20 3.85 -10.96
CA ALA A 318 27.78 4.35 -12.21
C ALA A 318 28.21 5.81 -12.10
N PHE A 319 27.44 6.65 -11.40
CA PHE A 319 27.76 8.04 -11.12
C PHE A 319 28.98 8.15 -10.20
N ILE A 320 29.00 7.40 -9.09
CA ILE A 320 30.15 7.33 -8.17
C ILE A 320 31.39 6.81 -8.92
N PHE A 321 31.25 5.77 -9.74
CA PHE A 321 32.34 5.22 -10.53
C PHE A 321 32.86 6.22 -11.57
N HIS A 322 31.97 6.92 -12.28
CA HIS A 322 32.33 7.99 -13.20
C HIS A 322 33.08 9.11 -12.48
N GLU A 323 32.61 9.54 -11.31
CA GLU A 323 33.22 10.59 -10.52
C GLU A 323 34.59 10.18 -9.96
N MET A 324 34.71 8.93 -9.52
CA MET A 324 35.99 8.34 -9.13
C MET A 324 36.96 8.26 -10.30
N CYS A 325 36.51 7.82 -11.49
CA CYS A 325 37.33 7.79 -12.70
C CYS A 325 37.76 9.18 -13.17
N SER A 326 36.87 10.18 -13.06
CA SER A 326 37.18 11.58 -13.38
C SER A 326 38.27 12.13 -12.45
N ARG A 327 38.09 11.98 -11.13
CA ARG A 327 39.10 12.37 -10.12
C ARG A 327 40.41 11.61 -10.27
N PHE A 328 40.38 10.35 -10.71
CA PHE A 328 41.58 9.56 -10.97
C PHE A 328 42.32 10.01 -12.24
N ARG A 329 41.58 10.43 -13.28
CA ARG A 329 42.17 11.08 -14.47
C ARG A 329 42.78 12.41 -14.10
N GLU A 330 42.09 13.25 -13.33
CA GLU A 330 42.64 14.52 -12.81
C GLU A 330 43.90 14.30 -11.97
N LYS A 331 43.93 13.31 -11.06
CA LYS A 331 45.14 12.96 -10.30
C LYS A 331 46.27 12.41 -11.18
N LYS A 332 45.96 11.68 -12.26
CA LYS A 332 46.97 11.29 -13.26
C LYS A 332 47.51 12.48 -14.04
N TYR A 333 46.66 13.43 -14.44
CA TYR A 333 47.06 14.70 -15.06
C TYR A 333 47.90 15.55 -14.10
N PHE A 334 47.50 15.66 -12.83
CA PHE A 334 48.22 16.39 -11.80
C PHE A 334 49.57 15.75 -11.49
N SER A 335 49.66 14.41 -11.38
CA SER A 335 50.95 13.74 -11.16
C SER A 335 51.89 13.79 -12.37
N ARG A 336 51.36 13.83 -13.60
CA ARG A 336 52.15 14.08 -14.83
C ARG A 336 52.63 15.53 -14.90
N SER A 337 51.76 16.50 -14.62
CA SER A 337 52.15 17.93 -14.54
C SER A 337 53.14 18.18 -13.41
N TYR A 338 52.98 17.52 -12.25
CA TYR A 338 53.89 17.63 -11.12
C TYR A 338 55.25 16.96 -11.39
N LYS A 339 55.29 15.80 -12.07
CA LYS A 339 56.54 15.20 -12.57
C LYS A 339 57.23 16.07 -13.62
N ASN A 340 56.46 16.70 -14.50
CA ASN A 340 57.01 17.63 -15.51
C ASN A 340 57.52 18.93 -14.88
N MET A 341 56.91 19.41 -13.79
CA MET A 341 57.41 20.53 -12.97
C MET A 341 58.72 20.15 -12.26
N LYS A 342 58.78 18.99 -11.59
CA LYS A 342 59.99 18.51 -10.90
C LYS A 342 61.18 18.28 -11.84
N ASN A 343 60.93 17.78 -13.06
CA ASN A 343 61.98 17.62 -14.07
C ASN A 343 62.49 18.95 -14.64
N ARG A 344 61.70 20.04 -14.56
CA ARG A 344 62.16 21.39 -14.92
C ARG A 344 62.98 22.06 -13.80
N GLU A 345 62.71 21.75 -12.54
CA GLU A 345 63.52 22.22 -11.41
C GLU A 345 64.88 21.49 -11.32
N GLN A 346 64.97 20.22 -11.72
CA GLN A 346 66.24 19.49 -11.76
C GLN A 346 67.22 19.95 -12.85
N HIS A 347 66.79 20.74 -13.82
CA HIS A 347 67.67 21.32 -14.85
C HIS A 347 68.22 22.71 -14.51
N ASN A 348 67.85 23.30 -13.36
CA ASN A 348 68.35 24.62 -12.93
C ASN A 348 69.16 24.63 -11.62
N ASN A 349 69.64 23.47 -11.15
CA ASN A 349 70.59 23.38 -10.02
C ASN A 349 71.91 22.71 -10.42
N HIS A 350 72.52 23.21 -11.47
CA HIS A 350 73.95 23.06 -11.77
C HIS A 350 74.61 24.45 -11.74
N SER A 351 74.76 25.01 -10.54
CA SER A 351 75.73 26.07 -10.23
C SER A 351 75.59 26.46 -8.76
N LEU A 352 76.01 25.59 -7.85
CA LEU A 352 76.34 25.98 -6.46
C LEU A 352 77.18 24.92 -5.71
N LEU A 353 77.70 23.91 -6.42
CA LEU A 353 78.71 22.97 -5.93
C LEU A 353 80.14 23.31 -6.41
N ASP A 354 80.32 24.44 -7.08
CA ASP A 354 81.64 25.08 -7.32
C ASP A 354 82.13 25.92 -6.12
N LEU A 355 81.47 25.80 -4.96
CA LEU A 355 81.97 26.31 -3.67
C LEU A 355 82.37 25.18 -2.72
N ILE A 356 82.77 24.03 -3.27
CA ILE A 356 83.70 23.12 -2.60
C ILE A 356 85.03 23.86 -2.37
N SER A 357 85.63 23.60 -1.20
CA SER A 357 87.08 23.72 -1.01
C SER A 357 87.66 25.14 -1.00
N TYR A 358 87.46 25.84 0.11
CA TYR A 358 88.58 26.59 0.69
C TYR A 358 88.46 26.63 2.22
N ARG A 359 89.51 26.11 2.89
CA ARG A 359 89.82 26.17 4.34
C ARG A 359 89.14 25.17 5.28
N LYS A 360 89.71 23.96 5.33
CA LYS A 360 90.20 23.41 6.61
C LYS A 360 91.73 23.39 6.57
N ASN A 361 92.35 24.43 7.14
CA ASN A 361 93.70 24.38 7.71
C ASN A 361 93.97 25.64 8.56
N LYS A 362 94.69 25.43 9.68
CA LYS A 362 94.97 26.31 10.86
C LYS A 362 93.85 26.31 11.91
N VAL A 363 93.96 25.56 13.02
CA VAL A 363 94.89 25.63 14.20
C VAL A 363 94.44 26.70 15.20
N LEU A 364 94.16 26.21 16.42
CA LEU A 364 93.86 26.85 17.72
C LEU A 364 92.51 27.55 17.85
#